data_AF-A0A658NNA1-F1
#
_entry.id   AF-A0A658NNA1-F1
#
_cell.length_a   1.000
_cell.length_b   1.000
_cell.length_c   1.000
_cell.angle_alpha   90.00
_cell.angle_beta   90.00
_cell.angle_gamma   90.00
#
_symmetry.space_group_name_H-M   'P 1'
#
loop_
_entity.id
_entity.type
_entity.pdbx_description
1 polymer ?
#
loop_
_entity_poly.entity_id
_entity_poly.type
_entity_poly.pdbx_seq_one_letter_code
_entity_poly.pdbx_strand_id
1 'polypeptide(L)'
;LLRGHNLPGGGFIAGLITAIALIMQYLANGIAWTHDRLPTAMHPVIGAGLLLATLTGLVSFFFGHPFLTTTFGHFNWPLVGEFELAS
;
A
#
# COMPACT_ATOMS: atom_id res chain seq x y z
N LEU A 1 -3.00 -1.81 -7.25
CA LEU A 1 -3.58 -0.97 -6.18
C LEU A 1 -4.56 0.04 -6.76
N LEU A 2 -4.12 0.93 -7.66
CA LEU A 2 -4.93 2.02 -8.24
C LEU A 2 -6.20 1.61 -9.01
N ARG A 3 -6.37 0.33 -9.37
CA ARG A 3 -7.59 -0.19 -10.03
C ARG A 3 -8.44 -1.12 -9.15
N GLY A 4 -8.00 -1.38 -7.91
CA GLY A 4 -8.63 -2.39 -7.04
C GLY A 4 -10.02 -2.00 -6.53
N HIS A 5 -10.40 -0.73 -6.64
CA HIS A 5 -11.74 -0.27 -6.27
C HIS A 5 -12.80 -0.63 -7.32
N ASN A 6 -12.42 -0.73 -8.60
CA ASN A 6 -13.37 -0.84 -9.72
C ASN A 6 -13.19 -2.11 -10.57
N LEU A 7 -12.12 -2.88 -10.35
CA LEU A 7 -11.79 -4.10 -11.07
C LEU A 7 -11.29 -5.17 -10.08
N PRO A 8 -11.46 -6.48 -10.38
CA PRO A 8 -10.98 -7.55 -9.51
C PRO A 8 -9.48 -7.39 -9.21
N GLY A 9 -9.14 -7.37 -7.93
CA GLY A 9 -7.79 -7.10 -7.43
C GLY A 9 -7.80 -6.50 -6.02
N GLY A 10 -6.66 -5.98 -5.55
CA GLY A 10 -6.59 -5.29 -4.25
C GLY A 10 -5.18 -5.22 -3.65
N GLY A 11 -5.11 -4.72 -2.41
CA GLY A 11 -3.89 -4.63 -1.60
C GLY A 11 -3.18 -5.96 -1.42
N PHE A 12 -3.95 -6.98 -1.05
CA PHE A 12 -3.45 -8.31 -0.73
C PHE A 12 -2.81 -9.01 -1.94
N ILE A 13 -3.53 -9.13 -3.05
CA ILE A 13 -3.01 -9.77 -4.27
C ILE A 13 -1.80 -9.00 -4.82
N ALA A 14 -1.81 -7.66 -4.77
CA ALA A 14 -0.66 -6.86 -5.17
C ALA A 14 0.59 -7.16 -4.30
N GLY A 15 0.40 -7.36 -2.99
CA GLY A 15 1.47 -7.79 -2.08
C GLY A 15 2.02 -9.17 -2.43
N LEU A 16 1.15 -10.15 -2.68
CA LEU A 16 1.54 -11.50 -3.08
C LEU A 16 2.34 -11.52 -4.39
N ILE A 17 1.88 -10.80 -5.42
CA ILE A 17 2.58 -10.71 -6.70
C ILE A 17 3.94 -10.04 -6.53
N THR A 18 4.02 -8.99 -5.70
CA THR A 18 5.30 -8.35 -5.36
C THR A 18 6.25 -9.34 -4.68
N ALA A 19 5.77 -10.14 -3.73
CA ALA A 19 6.58 -11.15 -3.05
C ALA A 19 7.10 -12.21 -4.04
N ILE A 20 6.27 -12.68 -4.96
CA ILE A 20 6.68 -13.62 -6.02
C ILE A 20 7.79 -13.02 -6.89
N ALA A 21 7.67 -11.76 -7.28
CA ALA A 21 8.69 -11.07 -8.07
C ALA A 21 10.02 -10.95 -7.31
N LEU A 22 9.99 -10.69 -6.00
CA LEU A 22 11.19 -10.66 -5.16
C LEU A 22 11.83 -12.06 -5.02
N ILE A 23 11.02 -13.10 -4.85
CA ILE A 23 11.48 -14.50 -4.81
C ILE A 23 12.11 -14.90 -6.15
N MET A 24 11.52 -14.51 -7.28
CA MET A 24 12.10 -14.76 -8.61
C MET A 24 13.47 -14.08 -8.77
N GLN A 25 13.60 -12.82 -8.33
CA GLN A 25 14.89 -12.12 -8.35
C GLN A 25 15.94 -12.83 -7.49
N TYR A 26 15.54 -13.36 -6.32
CA TYR A 26 16.38 -14.18 -5.46
C TYR A 26 16.84 -15.47 -6.15
N LEU A 27 15.91 -16.21 -6.76
CA LEU A 27 16.22 -17.46 -7.45
C LEU A 27 17.12 -17.25 -8.69
N ALA A 28 16.94 -16.14 -9.41
CA ALA A 28 17.68 -15.85 -10.63
C ALA A 28 19.10 -15.30 -10.37
N ASN A 29 19.28 -14.45 -9.34
CA ASN A 29 20.55 -13.74 -9.11
C ASN A 29 21.32 -14.24 -7.87
N GLY A 30 20.71 -15.11 -7.06
CA GLY A 30 21.30 -15.66 -5.84
C GLY A 30 21.25 -14.72 -4.64
N ILE A 31 21.66 -15.25 -3.49
CA ILE A 31 21.51 -14.60 -2.19
C ILE A 31 22.36 -13.34 -2.03
N ALA A 32 23.62 -13.35 -2.48
CA ALA A 32 24.54 -12.22 -2.31
C ALA A 32 24.03 -10.97 -3.06
N TRP A 33 23.68 -11.14 -4.34
CA TRP A 33 23.15 -10.05 -5.16
C TRP A 33 21.85 -9.46 -4.60
N THR A 34 21.00 -10.34 -4.07
CA THR A 34 19.67 -9.98 -3.55
C THR A 34 19.76 -9.30 -2.19
N HIS A 35 20.65 -9.78 -1.30
CA HIS A 35 20.81 -9.23 0.04
C HIS A 35 21.35 -7.79 0.02
N ASP A 36 22.21 -7.47 -0.95
CA ASP A 36 22.74 -6.11 -1.16
C ASP A 36 21.67 -5.12 -1.65
N ARG A 37 20.57 -5.61 -2.23
CA ARG A 37 19.56 -4.80 -2.94
C ARG A 37 18.20 -4.79 -2.28
N LEU A 38 17.85 -5.83 -1.54
CA LEU A 38 16.58 -5.92 -0.83
C LEU A 38 16.74 -5.45 0.62
N PRO A 39 15.72 -4.77 1.16
CA PRO A 39 15.72 -4.36 2.55
C PRO A 39 15.84 -5.60 3.45
N THR A 40 16.87 -5.58 4.30
CA THR A 40 17.22 -6.69 5.20
C THR A 40 16.21 -6.85 6.33
N ALA A 41 15.49 -5.77 6.67
CA ALA A 41 14.46 -5.75 7.70
C ALA A 41 13.09 -5.44 7.07
N MET A 42 12.19 -6.43 7.06
CA MET A 42 10.80 -6.26 6.62
C MET A 42 9.90 -5.71 7.74
N HIS A 43 10.33 -5.81 9.01
CA HIS A 43 9.56 -5.34 10.17
C HIS A 43 9.18 -3.85 10.11
N PRO A 44 10.08 -2.92 9.72
CA PRO A 44 9.71 -1.52 9.55
C PRO A 44 8.66 -1.29 8.46
N VAL A 45 8.69 -2.08 7.39
CA VAL A 45 7.73 -1.99 6.28
C VAL A 45 6.33 -2.40 6.74
N ILE A 46 6.25 -3.47 7.52
CA ILE A 46 5.00 -3.92 8.15
C ILE A 46 4.49 -2.85 9.13
N GLY A 47 5.37 -2.36 10.01
CA GLY A 47 5.03 -1.30 10.96
C GLY A 47 4.52 -0.04 10.28
N ALA A 48 5.17 0.41 9.21
CA ALA A 48 4.72 1.55 8.41
C ALA A 48 3.34 1.31 7.78
N GLY A 49 3.08 0.11 7.27
CA GLY A 49 1.77 -0.27 6.73
C GLY A 49 0.65 -0.23 7.78
N LEU A 50 0.90 -0.79 8.97
CA LEU A 50 -0.06 -0.71 10.08
C LEU A 50 -0.27 0.75 10.54
N LEU A 51 0.80 1.53 10.68
CA LEU A 51 0.71 2.93 11.08
C LEU A 51 -0.10 3.74 10.08
N LEU A 52 0.09 3.53 8.77
CA LEU A 52 -0.71 4.19 7.76
C LEU A 52 -2.18 3.79 7.88
N ALA A 53 -2.50 2.50 8.04
CA ALA A 53 -3.88 2.03 8.19
C ALA A 53 -4.56 2.61 9.44
N THR A 54 -3.86 2.67 10.57
CA THR A 54 -4.40 3.22 11.82
C THR A 54 -4.57 4.72 11.75
N LEU A 55 -3.61 5.45 11.15
CA LEU A 55 -3.71 6.90 10.95
C LEU A 55 -4.91 7.24 10.08
N THR A 56 -5.15 6.50 8.99
CA THR A 56 -6.33 6.70 8.14
C THR A 56 -7.63 6.56 8.94
N GLY A 57 -7.75 5.54 9.79
CA GLY A 57 -8.94 5.38 10.64
C GLY A 57 -9.06 6.46 11.74
N LEU A 58 -7.94 6.91 12.31
CA LEU A 58 -7.91 7.98 13.31
C LEU A 58 -8.34 9.33 12.72
N VAL A 59 -7.99 9.60 11.46
CA VAL A 59 -8.45 10.80 10.75
C VAL A 59 -9.99 10.85 10.74
N SER A 60 -10.68 9.76 10.39
CA SER A 60 -12.15 9.71 10.43
C SER A 60 -12.71 9.98 11.83
N PHE A 61 -12.04 9.47 12.88
CA PHE A 61 -12.43 9.70 14.27
C PHE A 61 -12.29 11.18 14.69
N PHE A 62 -11.22 11.86 14.28
CA PHE A 62 -11.03 13.29 14.54
C PHE A 62 -12.11 14.17 13.90
N PHE A 63 -12.69 13.75 12.77
CA PHE A 63 -13.80 14.43 12.12
C PHE A 63 -15.18 14.07 12.70
N GLY A 64 -15.23 13.31 13.80
CA GLY A 64 -16.48 12.94 14.47
C GLY A 64 -17.22 11.77 13.84
N HIS A 65 -16.60 11.09 12.88
CA HIS A 65 -17.14 9.88 12.27
C HIS A 65 -16.60 8.61 12.95
N PRO A 66 -17.31 7.47 12.89
CA PRO A 66 -16.79 6.20 13.40
C PRO A 66 -15.41 5.85 12.80
N PHE A 67 -14.57 5.15 13.56
CA PHE A 67 -13.28 4.66 13.09
C PHE A 67 -13.43 3.82 11.81
N LEU A 68 -12.56 4.03 10.82
CA LEU A 68 -12.64 3.41 9.47
C LEU A 68 -13.89 3.79 8.66
N THR A 69 -14.53 4.93 8.98
CA THR A 69 -15.56 5.48 8.08
C THR A 69 -14.91 5.95 6.79
N THR A 70 -15.33 5.33 5.68
CA THR A 70 -14.82 5.60 4.36
C THR A 70 -15.31 6.97 3.88
N THR A 71 -14.39 7.89 3.61
CA THR A 71 -14.72 9.20 3.02
C THR A 71 -14.27 9.24 1.58
N PHE A 72 -15.17 9.65 0.68
CA PHE A 72 -14.86 9.90 -0.73
C PHE A 72 -14.48 11.38 -0.90
N GLY A 73 -13.20 11.66 -1.00
CA GLY A 73 -12.69 13.00 -1.30
C GLY A 73 -12.29 13.09 -2.76
N HIS A 74 -12.89 14.01 -3.51
CA HIS A 74 -12.39 14.35 -4.86
C HIS A 74 -11.19 15.28 -4.67
N PHE A 75 -9.99 14.78 -4.92
CA PHE A 75 -8.77 15.57 -4.83
C PHE A 75 -8.33 15.94 -6.24
N ASN A 76 -8.27 17.23 -6.53
CA ASN A 76 -7.89 17.72 -7.85
C ASN A 76 -6.40 18.09 -7.82
N TRP A 77 -5.53 17.22 -8.35
CA TRP A 77 -4.08 17.44 -8.35
C TRP A 77 -3.61 18.06 -9.68
N PRO A 78 -2.88 19.19 -9.65
CA PRO A 78 -2.60 19.99 -10.85
C PRO A 78 -1.73 19.29 -11.91
N LEU A 79 -1.07 18.17 -11.60
CA LEU A 79 -0.25 17.39 -12.56
C LEU A 79 -0.94 16.15 -13.16
N VAL A 80 -2.01 15.63 -12.56
CA VAL A 80 -2.61 14.33 -12.98
C VAL A 80 -4.13 14.39 -13.19
N GLY A 81 -4.80 15.51 -12.84
CA GLY A 81 -6.25 15.68 -13.01
C GLY A 81 -7.04 15.20 -11.79
N GLU A 82 -8.36 14.98 -11.96
CA GLU A 82 -9.24 14.55 -10.86
C GLU A 82 -8.94 13.10 -10.44
N PHE A 83 -8.70 12.90 -9.15
CA PHE A 83 -8.60 11.59 -8.53
C PHE A 83 -9.67 11.39 -7.47
N GLU A 84 -10.41 10.29 -7.58
CA GLU A 84 -11.26 9.76 -6.51
C GLU A 84 -10.35 9.14 -5.44
N LEU A 85 -10.13 9.87 -4.35
CA LEU A 85 -9.47 9.34 -3.16
C LEU A 85 -10.55 8.82 -2.21
N ALA A 86 -10.74 7.51 -2.22
CA ALA A 86 -11.46 6.80 -1.18
C ALA A 86 -10.47 6.49 -0.04
N SER A 87 -10.72 7.07 1.13
CA SER A 87 -10.01 6.78 2.40
C SER A 87 -10.75 5.73 3.20
#